data_AF-A0A3A9IAI5-F1
#
_entry.id   AF-A0A3A9IAI5-F1
#
_cell.length_a   1.000
_cell.length_b   1.000
_cell.length_c   1.000
_cell.angle_alpha   90.00
_cell.angle_beta   90.00
_cell.angle_gamma   90.00
#
_symmetry.space_group_name_H-M   'P 1'
#
loop_
_entity.id
_entity.type
_entity.pdbx_description
1 polymer ?
#
loop_
_entity_poly.entity_id
_entity_poly.type
_entity_poly.pdbx_seq_one_letter_code
_entity_poly.pdbx_strand_id
1 'polypeptide(L)'
;MNDYYVFQDGNNLYAIKNTQNNELEMLFLNAKENGRHLVLDKVSATSEDAAVKIVKKLKAFNVVTSIVGLMNIGWILGVKETPFNMVIFIAVTIAFLWGANAYQKMLSPELKDLHKSKGEDKRK
;
A
#
# COMPACT_ATOMS: atom_id res chain seq x y z
N MET A 1 3.63 -20.01 -7.94
CA MET A 1 3.57 -18.66 -7.36
C MET A 1 2.22 -18.58 -6.66
N ASN A 2 2.18 -18.22 -5.38
CA ASN A 2 0.96 -18.24 -4.57
C ASN A 2 0.56 -16.80 -4.20
N ASP A 3 -0.74 -16.55 -4.04
CA ASP A 3 -1.24 -15.29 -3.51
C ASP A 3 -1.28 -15.35 -1.98
N TYR A 4 -0.87 -14.26 -1.33
CA TYR A 4 -0.83 -14.13 0.12
C TYR A 4 -1.62 -12.91 0.58
N TYR A 5 -2.37 -13.08 1.66
CA TYR A 5 -2.93 -12.01 2.47
C TYR A 5 -1.87 -11.50 3.43
N VAL A 6 -1.62 -10.20 3.46
CA VAL A 6 -0.66 -9.57 4.37
C VAL A 6 -1.41 -8.73 5.40
N PHE A 7 -1.30 -9.14 6.66
CA PHE A 7 -1.88 -8.47 7.82
C PHE A 7 -0.80 -7.71 8.59
N GLN A 8 -1.22 -6.63 9.26
CA GLN A 8 -0.41 -5.84 10.18
C GLN A 8 -0.97 -5.95 11.59
N ASP A 9 -0.11 -6.32 12.53
CA ASP A 9 -0.36 -6.37 13.97
C ASP A 9 0.68 -5.45 14.64
N GLY A 10 0.28 -4.23 14.99
CA GLY A 10 1.21 -3.18 15.41
C GLY A 10 2.29 -2.89 14.35
N ASN A 11 3.55 -3.20 14.67
CA ASN A 11 4.71 -3.05 13.76
C ASN A 11 5.05 -4.34 12.99
N ASN A 12 4.40 -5.45 13.29
CA ASN A 12 4.68 -6.74 12.66
C ASN A 12 3.78 -6.97 11.46
N LEU A 13 4.33 -7.63 10.44
CA LEU A 13 3.63 -8.00 9.22
C LEU A 13 3.66 -9.53 9.10
N TYR A 14 2.51 -10.11 8.83
CA TYR A 14 2.33 -11.54 8.67
C TYR A 14 1.68 -11.82 7.33
N ALA A 15 2.15 -12.84 6.61
CA ALA A 15 1.56 -13.28 5.37
C ALA A 15 0.86 -14.63 5.59
N ILE A 16 -0.38 -14.75 5.13
CA ILE A 16 -1.16 -15.99 5.17
C ILE A 16 -1.45 -16.38 3.73
N LYS A 17 -1.10 -17.62 3.36
CA LYS A 17 -1.34 -18.14 2.03
C LYS A 17 -2.84 -18.17 1.74
N ASN A 18 -3.24 -17.75 0.55
CA ASN A 18 -4.62 -17.84 0.11
C ASN A 18 -5.00 -19.30 -0.20
N THR A 19 -5.72 -19.95 0.72
CA THR A 19 -6.28 -21.30 0.56
C THR A 19 -7.81 -21.24 0.46
N GLN A 20 -8.30 -20.90 -0.74
CA GLN A 20 -9.72 -20.92 -1.14
C GLN A 20 -10.67 -19.91 -0.45
N ASN A 21 -11.67 -19.48 -1.23
CA ASN A 21 -12.55 -18.32 -1.00
C ASN A 21 -13.40 -18.29 0.28
N ASN A 22 -13.45 -19.36 1.09
CA ASN A 22 -14.29 -19.40 2.30
C ASN A 22 -13.55 -19.13 3.61
N GLU A 23 -12.21 -19.12 3.62
CA GLU A 23 -11.43 -18.82 4.84
C GLU A 23 -11.19 -17.31 5.02
N LEU A 24 -11.36 -16.53 3.97
CA LEU A 24 -11.07 -15.11 3.91
C LEU A 24 -11.92 -14.33 4.91
N GLU A 25 -13.23 -14.59 4.96
CA GLU A 25 -14.15 -13.90 5.86
C GLU A 25 -13.85 -14.21 7.34
N MET A 26 -13.54 -15.48 7.66
CA MET A 26 -13.10 -15.87 9.02
C MET A 26 -11.75 -15.25 9.39
N LEU A 27 -10.79 -15.20 8.46
CA LEU A 27 -9.49 -14.55 8.70
C LEU A 27 -9.65 -13.05 8.92
N PHE A 28 -10.56 -12.38 8.21
CA PHE A 28 -10.86 -10.96 8.42
C PHE A 28 -11.59 -10.69 9.72
N LEU A 29 -12.59 -11.52 10.08
CA LEU A 29 -13.29 -11.40 11.35
C LEU A 29 -12.32 -11.59 12.52
N ASN A 30 -11.49 -12.64 12.47
CA ASN A 30 -10.45 -12.93 13.44
C ASN A 30 -9.39 -11.80 13.50
N ALA A 31 -8.97 -11.27 12.35
CA ALA A 31 -8.06 -10.12 12.30
C ALA A 31 -8.69 -8.88 12.94
N LYS A 32 -9.95 -8.58 12.65
CA LYS A 32 -10.69 -7.45 13.23
C LYS A 32 -10.84 -7.58 14.74
N GLU A 33 -11.15 -8.77 15.25
CA GLU A 33 -11.24 -9.05 16.70
C GLU A 33 -9.88 -8.89 17.40
N ASN A 34 -8.79 -9.25 16.73
CA ASN A 34 -7.43 -9.09 17.26
C ASN A 34 -6.82 -7.69 17.00
N GLY A 35 -7.59 -6.72 16.49
CA GLY A 35 -7.06 -5.38 16.16
C GLY A 35 -6.03 -5.37 15.03
N ARG A 36 -5.98 -6.44 14.22
CA ARG A 36 -5.09 -6.58 13.08
C ARG A 36 -5.73 -5.94 11.85
N HIS A 37 -4.91 -5.23 11.08
CA HIS A 37 -5.35 -4.56 9.87
C HIS A 37 -4.84 -5.31 8.65
N LEU A 38 -5.74 -5.67 7.74
CA LEU A 38 -5.31 -6.14 6.44
C LEU A 38 -4.66 -4.98 5.67
N VAL A 39 -3.44 -5.22 5.18
CA VAL A 39 -2.67 -4.25 4.39
C VAL A 39 -2.88 -4.49 2.91
N LEU A 40 -2.77 -5.75 2.48
CA LEU A 40 -2.92 -6.21 1.10
C LEU A 40 -3.46 -7.64 1.12
N ASP A 41 -4.28 -8.00 0.14
CA ASP A 41 -4.93 -9.31 0.04
C ASP A 41 -4.38 -10.18 -1.09
N LYS A 42 -3.76 -9.60 -2.11
CA LYS A 42 -3.28 -10.31 -3.29
C LYS A 42 -1.82 -10.02 -3.58
N VAL A 43 -0.95 -10.41 -2.64
CA VAL A 43 0.51 -10.34 -2.84
C VAL A 43 1.00 -11.65 -3.43
N SER A 44 1.26 -11.67 -4.74
CA SER A 44 1.81 -12.85 -5.42
C SER A 44 3.30 -13.03 -5.09
N ALA A 45 3.66 -14.11 -4.40
CA ALA A 45 5.03 -14.39 -3.99
C ALA A 45 5.37 -15.90 -4.02
N THR A 46 6.64 -16.25 -3.81
CA THR A 46 7.10 -17.64 -3.70
C THR A 46 7.01 -18.19 -2.28
N SER A 47 7.05 -17.32 -1.27
CA SER A 47 6.94 -17.66 0.16
C SER A 47 6.29 -16.52 0.96
N GLU A 48 5.85 -16.82 2.18
CA GLU A 48 5.33 -15.82 3.13
C GLU A 48 6.34 -14.70 3.41
N ASP A 49 7.60 -15.06 3.64
CA ASP A 49 8.70 -14.11 3.82
C ASP A 49 8.89 -13.19 2.60
N ALA A 50 8.72 -13.73 1.39
CA ALA A 50 8.81 -12.94 0.17
C ALA A 50 7.62 -11.96 0.05
N ALA A 51 6.41 -12.38 0.42
CA ALA A 51 5.24 -11.50 0.46
C ALA A 51 5.43 -10.35 1.47
N VAL A 52 5.89 -10.66 2.69
CA VAL A 52 6.19 -9.63 3.70
C VAL A 52 7.29 -8.67 3.22
N LYS A 53 8.34 -9.18 2.58
CA LYS A 53 9.41 -8.34 2.01
C LYS A 53 8.88 -7.38 0.94
N ILE A 54 7.97 -7.82 0.08
CA ILE A 54 7.34 -6.96 -0.94
C ILE A 54 6.59 -5.80 -0.27
N VAL A 55 5.78 -6.09 0.75
CA VAL A 55 5.02 -5.05 1.46
C VAL A 55 5.93 -4.09 2.21
N LYS A 56 7.00 -4.59 2.85
CA LYS A 56 8.02 -3.73 3.50
C LYS A 56 8.71 -2.80 2.49
N LYS A 57 9.07 -3.30 1.32
CA LYS A 57 9.68 -2.49 0.25
C LYS A 57 8.72 -1.42 -0.26
N LEU A 58 7.44 -1.74 -0.45
CA LEU A 58 6.40 -0.77 -0.83
C LEU A 58 6.23 0.34 0.22
N LYS A 59 6.18 0.00 1.51
CA LYS A 59 6.12 0.99 2.60
C LYS A 59 7.36 1.89 2.60
N ALA A 60 8.54 1.30 2.51
CA ALA A 60 9.80 2.06 2.47
C ALA A 60 9.86 2.98 1.23
N PHE A 61 9.48 2.48 0.06
CA PHE A 61 9.40 3.27 -1.17
C PHE A 61 8.49 4.49 -0.99
N ASN A 62 7.26 4.30 -0.50
CA ASN A 62 6.34 5.41 -0.28
C ASN A 62 6.89 6.45 0.71
N VAL A 63 7.55 6.02 1.80
CA VAL A 63 8.18 6.95 2.76
C VAL A 63 9.29 7.74 2.11
N VAL A 64 10.19 7.07 1.37
CA VAL A 64 11.30 7.73 0.66
C VAL A 64 10.76 8.73 -0.36
N THR A 65 9.80 8.34 -1.21
CA THR A 65 9.19 9.22 -2.21
C THR A 65 8.50 10.41 -1.56
N SER A 66 7.83 10.22 -0.42
CA SER A 66 7.21 11.31 0.36
C SER A 66 8.24 12.29 0.91
N ILE A 67 9.35 11.79 1.47
CA ILE A 67 10.43 12.62 2.00
C ILE A 67 11.06 13.44 0.86
N VAL A 68 11.38 12.81 -0.27
CA VAL A 68 11.94 13.50 -1.43
C VAL A 68 10.97 14.57 -1.96
N GLY A 69 9.67 14.27 -2.00
CA GLY A 69 8.64 15.24 -2.35
C GLY A 69 8.58 16.45 -1.40
N LEU A 70 8.58 16.19 -0.09
CA LEU A 70 8.59 17.24 0.94
C LEU A 70 9.85 18.10 0.87
N MET A 71 11.03 17.48 0.69
CA MET A 71 12.28 18.20 0.51
C MET A 71 12.25 19.09 -0.74
N ASN A 72 11.71 18.59 -1.86
CA ASN A 72 11.60 19.37 -3.09
C ASN A 72 10.62 20.54 -2.94
N ILE A 73 9.49 20.36 -2.26
CA ILE A 73 8.54 21.45 -1.94
C ILE A 73 9.21 22.48 -1.04
N GLY A 74 9.93 22.05 0.01
CA GLY A 74 10.69 22.95 0.87
C GLY A 74 11.72 23.77 0.11
N TRP A 75 12.38 23.16 -0.88
CA TRP A 75 13.34 23.85 -1.75
C TRP A 75 12.67 24.86 -2.69
N ILE A 76 11.51 24.54 -3.26
CA ILE A 76 10.72 25.47 -4.09
C ILE A 76 10.24 26.68 -3.29
N LEU A 77 9.86 26.49 -2.02
CA LEU A 77 9.42 27.57 -1.14
C LEU A 77 10.58 28.46 -0.68
N GLY A 78 11.79 27.92 -0.53
CA GLY A 78 12.98 28.64 -0.05
C GLY A 78 13.87 29.23 -1.14
N VAL A 79 13.85 28.66 -2.35
CA VAL A 79 14.68 29.06 -3.50
C VAL A 79 13.78 29.16 -4.73
N LYS A 80 13.94 30.23 -5.52
CA LYS A 80 13.19 30.45 -6.77
C LYS A 80 13.08 29.15 -7.59
N GLU A 81 11.90 28.91 -8.16
CA GLU A 81 11.63 27.76 -9.03
C GLU A 81 12.70 27.65 -10.13
N THR A 82 13.45 26.55 -10.11
CA THR A 82 14.39 26.20 -11.16
C THR A 82 13.82 25.07 -12.02
N PRO A 83 14.25 24.95 -13.29
CA PRO A 83 13.87 23.82 -14.14
C PRO A 83 14.19 22.47 -13.51
N PHE A 84 15.27 22.40 -12.70
CA PHE A 84 15.67 21.20 -11.97
C PHE A 84 14.61 20.78 -10.93
N ASN A 85 14.04 21.73 -10.17
CA ASN A 85 13.01 21.44 -9.18
C ASN A 85 11.71 20.93 -9.83
N MET A 86 11.37 21.43 -11.03
CA MET A 86 10.22 20.93 -11.81
C MET A 86 10.44 19.48 -12.27
N VAL A 87 11.64 19.14 -12.74
CA VAL A 87 11.96 17.75 -13.14
C VAL A 87 11.84 16.80 -11.95
N ILE A 88 12.35 17.17 -10.78
CA ILE A 88 12.21 16.38 -9.55
C ILE A 88 10.73 16.24 -9.16
N PHE A 89 9.96 17.33 -9.27
CA PHE A 89 8.53 17.31 -8.93
C PHE A 89 7.75 16.34 -9.82
N ILE A 90 7.99 16.38 -11.14
CA ILE A 90 7.39 15.45 -12.10
C ILE A 90 7.80 14.02 -11.79
N ALA A 91 9.09 13.76 -11.52
CA ALA A 91 9.59 12.43 -11.21
C ALA A 91 8.97 11.86 -9.92
N VAL A 92 8.84 12.67 -8.86
CA VAL A 92 8.17 12.29 -7.61
C VAL A 92 6.69 12.01 -7.86
N THR A 93 6.01 12.83 -8.67
CA THR A 93 4.60 12.65 -9.01
C THR A 93 4.38 11.33 -9.75
N ILE A 94 5.22 11.02 -10.74
CA ILE A 94 5.17 9.75 -11.48
C ILE A 94 5.43 8.57 -10.54
N ALA A 95 6.41 8.68 -9.64
CA ALA A 95 6.72 7.65 -8.65
C ALA A 95 5.53 7.39 -7.70
N PHE A 96 4.83 8.44 -7.26
CA PHE A 96 3.60 8.32 -6.47
C PHE A 96 2.48 7.63 -7.24
N LEU A 97 2.23 8.03 -8.49
CA LEU A 97 1.22 7.41 -9.34
C LEU A 97 1.53 5.93 -9.60
N TRP A 98 2.80 5.58 -9.80
CA TRP A 98 3.23 4.21 -9.98
C TRP A 98 3.05 3.37 -8.71
N GLY A 99 3.42 3.91 -7.54
CA GLY A 99 3.19 3.26 -6.25
C GLY A 99 1.70 3.04 -5.95
N ALA A 100 0.85 4.02 -6.24
CA ALA A 100 -0.59 3.91 -6.09
C ALA A 100 -1.19 2.85 -7.03
N ASN A 101 -0.75 2.81 -8.30
CA ASN A 101 -1.20 1.79 -9.25
C ASN A 101 -0.72 0.37 -8.85
N ALA A 102 0.53 0.24 -8.39
CA ALA A 102 1.05 -1.03 -7.90
C ALA A 102 0.25 -1.54 -6.70
N TYR A 103 -0.08 -0.65 -5.75
CA TYR A 103 -0.92 -0.96 -4.61
C TYR A 103 -2.34 -1.40 -5.04
N GLN A 104 -2.96 -0.69 -5.99
CA GLN A 104 -4.25 -1.08 -6.54
C GLN A 104 -4.23 -2.44 -7.23
N LYS A 105 -3.13 -2.82 -7.89
CA LYS A 105 -3.00 -4.16 -8.50
C LYS A 105 -2.88 -5.28 -7.46
N MET A 106 -2.40 -4.96 -6.26
CA MET A 106 -2.28 -5.90 -5.14
C MET A 106 -3.54 -5.98 -4.26
N LEU A 107 -4.60 -5.25 -4.63
CA LEU A 107 -5.92 -5.30 -3.99
C LEU A 107 -6.87 -6.20 -4.80
N SER A 108 -7.61 -7.08 -4.11
CA SER A 108 -8.66 -7.90 -4.69
C SER A 108 -9.86 -7.05 -5.13
N PRO A 109 -10.70 -7.55 -6.05
CA PRO A 109 -11.94 -6.86 -6.44
C PRO A 109 -12.85 -6.60 -5.24
N GLU A 110 -12.98 -7.55 -4.32
CA GLU A 110 -13.87 -7.41 -3.15
C GLU A 110 -13.40 -6.29 -2.22
N LEU A 111 -12.09 -6.16 -1.99
CA LEU A 111 -11.56 -5.09 -1.15
C LEU A 111 -11.60 -3.72 -1.83
N LYS A 112 -11.46 -3.68 -3.16
CA LYS A 112 -11.67 -2.45 -3.94
C LYS A 112 -13.10 -1.95 -3.79
N ASP A 113 -14.07 -2.84 -3.88
CA ASP A 113 -15.49 -2.50 -3.70
C ASP A 113 -15.79 -2.06 -2.26
N LEU A 114 -15.19 -2.73 -1.26
CA LEU A 114 -15.30 -2.33 0.15
C LEU A 114 -14.65 -0.97 0.47
N HIS A 115 -13.54 -0.64 -0.20
CA HIS A 115 -12.92 0.69 -0.08
C HIS A 115 -13.73 1.77 -0.79
N LYS A 116 -14.34 1.44 -1.92
CA LYS A 116 -15.20 2.36 -2.67
C LYS A 116 -16.49 2.68 -1.89
N SER A 117 -17.12 1.68 -1.26
CA SER A 117 -18.31 1.89 -0.44
C SER A 117 -18.04 2.71 0.82
N LYS A 118 -16.91 2.50 1.50
CA LYS A 118 -16.47 3.36 2.62
C LYS A 118 -16.17 4.81 2.22
N GLY A 119 -15.81 5.05 0.96
CA GLY A 119 -15.64 6.40 0.42
C GLY A 119 -16.97 7.13 0.16
N GLU A 120 -18.02 6.39 -0.17
CA GLU A 120 -19.37 6.93 -0.42
C GLU A 120 -20.15 7.19 0.88
N ASP A 121 -19.97 6.35 1.90
CA ASP A 121 -20.67 6.52 3.19
C ASP A 121 -20.18 7.76 3.98
N LYS A 122 -19.02 8.31 3.65
CA LYS A 122 -18.53 9.59 4.21
C LYS A 122 -19.05 10.83 3.47
N ARG A 123 -19.85 10.66 2.41
CA ARG A 123 -20.50 11.76 1.66
C ARG A 123 -21.97 11.97 2.04
N LYS A 124 -22.47 11.29 3.08
CA LYS A 124 -23.77 11.53 3.71
C LYS A 124 -23.56 12.06 5.13
#